data_AF-A0A9D5KAY6-F1
#
_entry.id   AF-A0A9D5KAY6-F1
#
_cell.length_a   1.000
_cell.length_b   1.000
_cell.length_c   1.000
_cell.angle_alpha   90.00
_cell.angle_beta   90.00
_cell.angle_gamma   90.00
#
_symmetry.space_group_name_H-M   'P 1'
#
loop_
_entity.id
_entity.type
_entity.pdbx_description
1 polymer ?
#
loop_
_entity_poly.entity_id
_entity_poly.type
_entity_poly.pdbx_seq_one_letter_code
_entity_poly.pdbx_strand_id
1 'polypeptide(L)'
;MPGVGMIKPFRTGPLASRLGMTVAASLVVSGFAFIAAAFDMLLVQRATAGAASFLGLGIVCAWCIASLALTVLLAAGRAELVARISLVIASTAIMYLALDVAAGLFLIPRLSPRIVADPYRHHKLLPNSHADFDHSEYRYVQRVNNLGLRGPDVSLAGDSAAYRILLLGDSFTMGKGVADGRTFAALLQSALNREAPVPIAGTVETLNAGTDSYAPVLSLLQLRELGPLLQPDLVVLNFDMSDLLQETAYRRKAVFGPNDSIAAVPGEPRAQKKPVSRLRSLRHWIDQHLFLTRMLLVYFDKLTREPDVYTVRNTVTLANPDLLKHTLQCDTADRSAQWGKVFDSIRSMKRFCDENGMAFLLTTYPWGHQVGDAEWAEGRRHFIPRDAAVSDRTIEEIASFAQNDSIRFLNAFPAFRSYAGGRRLYYDYDPHWTPAGHELMAGELARSILENFLRADAG
;
A
#
# COMPACT_ATOMS: atom_id res chain seq x y z
N MET A 1 -66.87 -22.84 51.79
CA MET A 1 -66.73 -21.40 51.47
C MET A 1 -66.46 -20.66 52.76
N PRO A 2 -65.56 -19.65 52.86
CA PRO A 2 -64.83 -18.86 51.86
C PRO A 2 -63.29 -19.12 51.94
N GLY A 3 -62.35 -18.52 51.21
CA GLY A 3 -62.35 -17.52 50.15
C GLY A 3 -60.93 -17.46 49.55
N VAL A 4 -60.83 -17.44 48.22
CA VAL A 4 -59.58 -17.38 47.47
C VAL A 4 -58.99 -15.96 47.60
N GLY A 5 -57.77 -15.86 48.12
CA GLY A 5 -57.03 -14.60 48.21
C GLY A 5 -56.63 -14.09 46.83
N MET A 6 -57.20 -12.95 46.41
CA MET A 6 -56.75 -12.21 45.23
C MET A 6 -55.30 -11.73 45.40
N ILE A 7 -54.43 -12.16 44.51
CA ILE A 7 -53.12 -11.55 44.30
C ILE A 7 -53.36 -10.16 43.68
N LYS A 8 -52.99 -9.09 44.42
CA LYS A 8 -53.06 -7.71 43.91
C LYS A 8 -52.11 -7.54 42.72
N PRO A 9 -52.52 -6.84 41.65
CA PRO A 9 -51.63 -6.53 40.54
C PRO A 9 -50.50 -5.61 41.00
N PHE A 10 -49.29 -5.90 40.54
CA PHE A 10 -48.10 -5.08 40.73
C PHE A 10 -48.37 -3.68 40.15
N ARG A 11 -48.59 -2.69 41.01
CA ARG A 11 -48.70 -1.29 40.58
C ARG A 11 -47.33 -0.87 40.03
N THR A 12 -47.27 -0.55 38.75
CA THR A 12 -46.14 0.14 38.13
C THR A 12 -45.94 1.46 38.87
N GLY A 13 -44.91 1.52 39.70
CA GLY A 13 -44.61 2.70 40.51
C GLY A 13 -44.19 3.91 39.66
N PRO A 14 -44.15 5.12 40.26
CA PRO A 14 -43.74 6.38 39.61
C PRO A 14 -42.32 6.39 39.02
N LEU A 15 -41.53 5.32 39.21
CA LEU A 15 -40.26 5.10 38.53
C LEU A 15 -40.43 4.80 37.04
N ALA A 16 -41.45 4.03 36.65
CA ALA A 16 -41.68 3.64 35.25
C ALA A 16 -42.13 4.84 34.40
N SER A 17 -42.92 5.75 34.96
CA SER A 17 -43.34 6.98 34.29
C SER A 17 -42.19 8.00 34.17
N ARG A 18 -41.31 8.08 35.18
CA ARG A 18 -40.11 8.92 35.12
C ARG A 18 -39.10 8.41 34.08
N LEU A 19 -38.85 7.10 34.03
CA LEU A 19 -37.95 6.50 33.04
C LEU A 19 -38.48 6.69 31.61
N GLY A 20 -39.79 6.53 31.39
CA GLY A 20 -40.44 6.79 30.10
C GLY A 20 -40.33 8.25 29.65
N MET A 21 -40.48 9.21 30.57
CA MET A 21 -40.29 10.63 30.27
C MET A 21 -38.83 10.98 29.98
N THR A 22 -37.87 10.39 30.69
CA THR A 22 -36.44 10.64 30.43
C THR A 22 -36.01 10.10 29.06
N VAL A 23 -36.48 8.90 28.68
CA VAL A 23 -36.22 8.32 27.35
C VAL A 23 -36.86 9.18 26.25
N ALA A 24 -38.11 9.62 26.42
CA ALA A 24 -38.76 10.50 25.46
C ALA A 24 -38.05 11.85 25.31
N ALA A 25 -37.59 12.46 26.41
CA ALA A 25 -36.85 13.71 26.40
C ALA A 25 -35.47 13.55 25.71
N SER A 26 -34.76 12.46 25.99
CA SER A 26 -33.49 12.17 25.32
C SER A 26 -33.66 12.00 23.81
N LEU A 27 -34.72 11.31 23.36
CA LEU A 27 -35.03 11.09 21.94
C LEU A 27 -35.30 12.40 21.19
N VAL A 28 -36.06 13.33 21.80
CA VAL A 28 -36.34 14.66 21.24
C VAL A 28 -35.05 15.47 21.09
N VAL A 29 -34.22 15.50 22.14
CA VAL A 29 -32.94 16.25 22.12
C VAL A 29 -31.98 15.71 21.05
N SER A 30 -31.87 14.39 20.91
CA SER A 30 -31.05 13.79 19.85
C SER A 30 -31.59 14.04 18.45
N GLY A 31 -32.91 14.09 18.27
CA GLY A 31 -33.54 14.45 17.00
C GLY A 31 -33.23 15.89 16.58
N PHE A 32 -33.32 16.85 17.52
CA PHE A 32 -32.99 18.25 17.25
C PHE A 32 -31.51 18.49 16.95
N ALA A 33 -30.61 17.85 17.71
CA ALA A 33 -29.17 17.95 17.44
C ALA A 33 -28.79 17.43 16.05
N PHE A 34 -29.50 16.40 15.57
CA PHE A 34 -29.26 15.82 14.25
C PHE A 34 -29.86 16.66 13.11
N ILE A 35 -31.06 17.21 13.29
CA ILE A 35 -31.67 18.14 12.33
C ILE A 35 -30.76 19.37 12.13
N ALA A 36 -30.17 19.88 13.22
CA ALA A 36 -29.20 20.97 13.14
C ALA A 36 -27.94 20.59 12.35
N ALA A 37 -27.41 19.37 12.55
CA ALA A 37 -26.26 18.87 11.79
C ALA A 37 -26.58 18.63 10.30
N ALA A 38 -27.76 18.11 9.99
CA ALA A 38 -28.23 17.93 8.61
C ALA A 38 -28.48 19.27 7.91
N PHE A 39 -29.01 20.26 8.64
CA PHE A 39 -29.22 21.63 8.16
C PHE A 39 -27.89 22.33 7.81
N ASP A 40 -26.90 22.25 8.69
CA ASP A 40 -25.55 22.81 8.44
C ASP A 40 -24.90 22.16 7.19
N MET A 41 -25.01 20.84 7.09
CA MET A 41 -24.40 20.08 5.99
C MET A 41 -25.07 20.33 4.63
N LEU A 42 -26.41 20.45 4.58
CA LEU A 42 -27.17 20.61 3.33
C LEU A 42 -27.26 22.07 2.86
N LEU A 43 -27.42 23.02 3.80
CA LEU A 43 -27.76 24.42 3.45
C LEU A 43 -26.59 25.38 3.62
N VAL A 44 -25.72 25.17 4.61
CA VAL A 44 -24.55 26.04 4.85
C VAL A 44 -23.37 25.63 3.96
N GLN A 45 -23.10 24.34 3.85
CA GLN A 45 -21.95 23.84 3.08
C GLN A 45 -22.22 23.61 1.59
N ARG A 46 -23.47 23.79 1.11
CA ARG A 46 -23.90 23.57 -0.30
C ARG A 46 -23.39 22.26 -0.91
N ALA A 47 -23.27 21.19 -0.12
CA ALA A 47 -22.88 19.89 -0.62
C ALA A 47 -24.02 19.32 -1.49
N THR A 48 -23.70 18.85 -2.69
CA THR A 48 -24.67 18.09 -3.51
C THR A 48 -25.11 16.86 -2.71
N ALA A 49 -26.43 16.67 -2.56
CA ALA A 49 -26.99 15.54 -1.82
C ALA A 49 -26.71 14.23 -2.57
N GLY A 50 -25.53 13.64 -2.35
CA GLY A 50 -25.16 12.34 -2.90
C GLY A 50 -25.87 11.19 -2.18
N ALA A 51 -25.70 9.97 -2.69
CA ALA A 51 -26.29 8.75 -2.13
C ALA A 51 -26.01 8.57 -0.62
N ALA A 52 -24.86 9.07 -0.14
CA ALA A 52 -24.50 9.08 1.27
C ALA A 52 -25.48 9.89 2.14
N SER A 53 -25.94 11.03 1.64
CA SER A 53 -26.88 11.91 2.36
C SER A 53 -28.27 11.30 2.46
N PHE A 54 -28.74 10.63 1.40
CA PHE A 54 -30.01 9.90 1.40
C PHE A 54 -30.00 8.68 2.32
N LEU A 55 -28.89 7.92 2.33
CA LEU A 55 -28.71 6.80 3.25
C LEU A 55 -28.70 7.28 4.71
N GLY A 56 -27.98 8.37 5.00
CA GLY A 56 -27.97 9.00 6.32
C GLY A 56 -29.37 9.40 6.78
N LEU A 57 -30.16 10.03 5.90
CA LEU A 57 -31.55 10.37 6.18
C LEU A 57 -32.42 9.13 6.42
N GLY A 58 -32.24 8.07 5.62
CA GLY A 58 -32.96 6.81 5.78
C GLY A 58 -32.71 6.12 7.13
N ILE A 59 -31.44 6.09 7.58
CA ILE A 59 -31.06 5.53 8.88
C ILE A 59 -31.73 6.32 10.02
N VAL A 60 -31.78 7.64 9.91
CA VAL A 60 -32.39 8.51 10.94
C VAL A 60 -33.91 8.33 10.97
N CYS A 61 -34.56 8.30 9.81
CA CYS A 61 -35.99 8.01 9.73
C CYS A 61 -36.32 6.65 10.36
N ALA A 62 -35.54 5.61 10.05
CA ALA A 62 -35.71 4.29 10.65
C ALA A 62 -35.53 4.31 12.18
N TRP A 63 -34.53 5.05 12.68
CA TRP A 63 -34.28 5.21 14.11
C TRP A 63 -35.41 5.96 14.83
N CYS A 64 -35.92 7.04 14.23
CA CYS A 64 -37.06 7.79 14.74
C CYS A 64 -38.33 6.92 14.79
N ILE A 65 -38.62 6.16 13.73
CA ILE A 65 -39.77 5.25 13.66
C ILE A 65 -39.65 4.16 14.72
N ALA A 66 -38.48 3.52 14.84
CA ALA A 66 -38.25 2.47 15.83
C ALA A 66 -38.39 3.01 17.27
N SER A 67 -37.85 4.21 17.53
CA SER A 67 -37.95 4.86 18.84
C SER A 67 -39.38 5.26 19.20
N LEU A 68 -40.13 5.77 18.22
CA LEU A 68 -41.55 6.07 18.39
C LEU A 68 -42.35 4.79 18.65
N ALA A 69 -42.11 3.72 17.89
CA ALA A 69 -42.77 2.44 18.08
C ALA A 69 -42.52 1.87 19.49
N LEU A 70 -41.27 1.90 19.97
CA LEU A 70 -40.94 1.48 21.34
C LEU A 70 -41.64 2.35 22.39
N THR A 71 -41.72 3.66 22.18
CA THR A 71 -42.41 4.59 23.08
C THR A 71 -43.92 4.33 23.14
N VAL A 72 -44.54 4.08 21.99
CA VAL A 72 -45.97 3.72 21.90
C VAL A 72 -46.23 2.38 22.60
N LEU A 73 -45.35 1.38 22.42
CA LEU A 73 -45.47 0.09 23.11
C LEU A 73 -45.35 0.22 24.63
N LEU A 74 -44.45 1.08 25.12
CA LEU A 74 -44.33 1.39 26.54
C LEU A 74 -45.58 2.10 27.08
N ALA A 75 -46.10 3.10 26.35
CA ALA A 75 -47.32 3.83 26.72
C ALA A 75 -48.56 2.92 26.74
N ALA A 76 -48.60 1.91 25.88
CA ALA A 76 -49.66 0.90 25.83
C ALA A 76 -49.51 -0.22 26.90
N GLY A 77 -48.60 -0.08 27.87
CA GLY A 77 -48.38 -1.05 28.94
C GLY A 77 -47.66 -2.34 28.53
N ARG A 78 -47.08 -2.41 27.32
CA ARG A 78 -46.37 -3.59 26.80
C ARG A 78 -44.88 -3.61 27.19
N ALA A 79 -44.57 -3.29 28.44
CA ALA A 79 -43.18 -3.18 28.92
C ALA A 79 -42.39 -4.49 28.75
N GLU A 80 -43.02 -5.64 28.93
CA GLU A 80 -42.38 -6.95 28.75
C GLU A 80 -41.98 -7.20 27.29
N LEU A 81 -42.82 -6.82 26.32
CA LEU A 81 -42.49 -6.94 24.90
C LEU A 81 -41.30 -6.04 24.53
N VAL A 82 -41.28 -4.81 25.05
CA VAL A 82 -40.16 -3.89 24.86
C VAL A 82 -38.88 -4.46 25.45
N ALA A 83 -38.92 -5.02 26.67
CA ALA A 83 -37.76 -5.67 27.28
C ALA A 83 -37.26 -6.86 26.44
N ARG A 84 -38.16 -7.69 25.90
CA ARG A 84 -37.80 -8.80 25.00
C ARG A 84 -37.16 -8.31 23.70
N ILE A 85 -37.74 -7.28 23.07
CA ILE A 85 -37.17 -6.67 21.85
C ILE A 85 -35.79 -6.08 22.14
N SER A 86 -35.64 -5.30 23.22
CA SER A 86 -34.36 -4.74 23.62
C SER A 86 -33.32 -5.82 23.93
N LEU A 87 -33.73 -6.92 24.58
CA LEU A 87 -32.85 -8.05 24.86
C LEU A 87 -32.37 -8.73 23.58
N VAL A 88 -33.26 -8.98 22.62
CA VAL A 88 -32.92 -9.58 21.32
C VAL A 88 -31.95 -8.68 20.55
N ILE A 89 -32.20 -7.36 20.52
CA ILE A 89 -31.30 -6.40 19.87
C ILE A 89 -29.93 -6.41 20.56
N ALA A 90 -29.90 -6.33 21.89
CA ALA A 90 -28.65 -6.32 22.65
C ALA A 90 -27.87 -7.62 22.49
N SER A 91 -28.53 -8.79 22.58
CA SER A 91 -27.88 -10.09 22.42
C SER A 91 -27.34 -10.28 21.02
N THR A 92 -28.07 -9.82 20.00
CA THR A 92 -27.62 -9.88 18.59
C THR A 92 -26.43 -8.97 18.36
N ALA A 93 -26.44 -7.75 18.89
CA ALA A 93 -25.33 -6.80 18.78
C ALA A 93 -24.06 -7.32 19.50
N ILE A 94 -24.22 -7.89 20.69
CA ILE A 94 -23.11 -8.51 21.43
C ILE A 94 -22.54 -9.69 20.66
N MET A 95 -23.41 -10.57 20.12
CA MET A 95 -22.98 -11.71 19.31
C MET A 95 -22.24 -11.26 18.05
N TYR A 96 -22.76 -10.26 17.34
CA TYR A 96 -22.09 -9.67 16.18
C TYR A 96 -20.70 -9.15 16.56
N LEU A 97 -20.58 -8.34 17.62
CA LEU A 97 -19.31 -7.80 18.06
C LEU A 97 -18.32 -8.90 18.46
N ALA A 98 -18.78 -9.94 19.15
CA ALA A 98 -17.95 -11.08 19.54
C ALA A 98 -17.41 -11.84 18.31
N LEU A 99 -18.26 -12.12 17.34
CA LEU A 99 -17.87 -12.75 16.07
C LEU A 99 -16.92 -11.86 15.27
N ASP A 100 -17.15 -10.55 15.25
CA ASP A 100 -16.33 -9.60 14.52
C ASP A 100 -14.93 -9.42 15.13
N VAL A 101 -14.84 -9.39 16.46
CA VAL A 101 -13.55 -9.40 17.19
C VAL A 101 -12.82 -10.72 16.97
N ALA A 102 -13.51 -11.86 17.07
CA ALA A 102 -12.91 -13.17 16.81
C ALA A 102 -12.38 -13.23 15.37
N ALA A 103 -13.18 -12.83 14.39
CA ALA A 103 -12.75 -12.68 13.00
C ALA A 103 -11.55 -11.72 12.89
N GLY A 104 -11.53 -10.62 13.64
CA GLY A 104 -10.39 -9.70 13.73
C GLY A 104 -9.11 -10.39 14.18
N LEU A 105 -9.17 -11.20 15.24
CA LEU A 105 -8.02 -11.92 15.79
C LEU A 105 -7.43 -12.96 14.83
N PHE A 106 -8.25 -13.58 13.98
CA PHE A 106 -7.82 -14.66 13.07
C PHE A 106 -7.61 -14.21 11.62
N LEU A 107 -8.36 -13.21 11.15
CA LEU A 107 -8.42 -12.83 9.74
C LEU A 107 -7.80 -11.48 9.43
N ILE A 108 -7.51 -10.62 10.41
CA ILE A 108 -6.71 -9.41 10.18
C ILE A 108 -5.24 -9.85 10.22
N PRO A 109 -4.55 -9.95 9.08
CA PRO A 109 -3.14 -10.30 9.08
C PRO A 109 -2.39 -9.22 9.86
N ARG A 110 -1.36 -9.61 10.61
CA ARG A 110 -0.38 -8.64 11.12
C ARG A 110 0.35 -8.07 9.90
N LEU A 111 -0.17 -6.96 9.38
CA LEU A 111 0.31 -6.38 8.14
C LEU A 111 1.71 -5.79 8.29
N SER A 112 2.61 -6.37 7.47
CA SER A 112 3.75 -5.75 6.77
C SER A 112 4.96 -5.32 7.62
N PRO A 113 6.15 -5.17 7.00
CA PRO A 113 7.43 -5.00 7.70
C PRO A 113 7.43 -3.72 8.54
N ARG A 114 8.39 -3.59 9.47
CA ARG A 114 8.58 -2.35 10.25
C ARG A 114 9.04 -1.21 9.33
N ILE A 115 8.11 -0.70 8.53
CA ILE A 115 8.22 0.53 7.78
C ILE A 115 7.80 1.65 8.72
N VAL A 116 8.67 2.64 8.86
CA VAL A 116 8.41 3.84 9.63
C VAL A 116 8.28 5.02 8.69
N ALA A 117 7.45 5.99 9.06
CA ALA A 117 7.39 7.24 8.31
C ALA A 117 8.77 7.93 8.37
N ASP A 118 9.12 8.57 7.27
CA ASP A 118 10.38 9.30 7.14
C ASP A 118 10.09 10.73 6.63
N PRO A 119 10.63 11.78 7.28
CA PRO A 119 10.36 13.15 6.88
C PRO A 119 11.01 13.53 5.54
N TYR A 120 11.97 12.75 5.06
CA TYR A 120 12.72 13.02 3.84
C TYR A 120 12.21 12.20 2.66
N ARG A 121 12.04 10.89 2.80
CA ARG A 121 11.68 9.95 1.71
C ARG A 121 10.38 9.20 1.93
N HIS A 122 9.42 9.85 2.57
CA HIS A 122 8.07 9.39 2.92
C HIS A 122 8.04 8.27 3.97
N HIS A 123 8.85 7.25 3.78
CA HIS A 123 8.92 6.10 4.66
C HIS A 123 10.20 5.33 4.40
N LYS A 124 10.66 4.55 5.37
CA LYS A 124 11.83 3.67 5.23
C LYS A 124 11.67 2.41 6.06
N LEU A 125 12.47 1.40 5.73
CA LEU A 125 12.64 0.24 6.58
C LEU A 125 13.34 0.66 7.88
N LEU A 126 12.86 0.14 9.02
CA LEU A 126 13.48 0.39 10.31
C LEU A 126 14.82 -0.37 10.39
N PRO A 127 15.96 0.31 10.60
CA PRO A 127 17.25 -0.36 10.74
C PRO A 127 17.28 -1.36 11.91
N ASN A 128 18.18 -2.34 11.81
CA ASN A 128 18.40 -3.39 12.83
C ASN A 128 17.08 -4.09 13.22
N SER A 129 16.29 -4.47 12.23
CA SER A 129 14.99 -5.08 12.45
C SER A 129 14.77 -6.30 11.57
N HIS A 130 13.74 -7.07 11.91
CA HIS A 130 13.27 -8.16 11.07
C HIS A 130 11.74 -8.17 11.04
N ALA A 131 11.20 -8.80 10.01
CA ALA A 131 9.77 -9.04 9.87
C ALA A 131 9.53 -10.46 9.36
N ASP A 132 8.63 -11.17 10.05
CA ASP A 132 8.12 -12.47 9.61
C ASP A 132 6.94 -12.25 8.67
N PHE A 133 7.04 -12.79 7.46
CA PHE A 133 5.97 -12.81 6.48
C PHE A 133 5.39 -14.21 6.40
N ASP A 134 4.09 -14.32 6.66
CA ASP A 134 3.32 -15.56 6.57
C ASP A 134 2.13 -15.29 5.66
N HIS A 135 2.29 -15.59 4.37
CA HIS A 135 1.27 -15.47 3.32
C HIS A 135 0.88 -16.88 2.84
N SER A 136 -0.32 -17.04 2.28
CA SER A 136 -0.78 -18.35 1.79
C SER A 136 0.12 -18.93 0.69
N GLU A 137 0.86 -18.08 -0.04
CA GLU A 137 1.72 -18.48 -1.16
C GLU A 137 3.21 -18.56 -0.81
N TYR A 138 3.63 -17.93 0.29
CA TYR A 138 5.02 -17.88 0.70
C TYR A 138 5.18 -17.56 2.18
N ARG A 139 6.29 -18.03 2.76
CA ARG A 139 6.70 -17.70 4.11
C ARG A 139 8.19 -17.42 4.16
N TYR A 140 8.57 -16.27 4.72
CA TYR A 140 9.98 -15.90 4.84
C TYR A 140 10.20 -14.89 5.97
N VAL A 141 11.46 -14.75 6.37
CA VAL A 141 11.91 -13.69 7.27
C VAL A 141 12.69 -12.67 6.44
N GLN A 142 12.31 -11.40 6.56
CA GLN A 142 13.07 -10.28 6.01
C GLN A 142 13.95 -9.69 7.09
N ARG A 143 15.25 -9.60 6.85
CA ARG A 143 16.18 -8.87 7.72
C ARG A 143 16.50 -7.49 7.14
N VAL A 144 16.52 -6.50 8.00
CA VAL A 144 16.88 -5.12 7.70
C VAL A 144 18.10 -4.75 8.52
N ASN A 145 19.15 -4.35 7.84
CA ASN A 145 20.47 -4.15 8.40
C ASN A 145 20.62 -2.81 9.13
N ASN A 146 21.84 -2.55 9.61
CA ASN A 146 22.25 -1.31 10.28
C ASN A 146 21.92 0.00 9.54
N LEU A 147 21.79 -0.02 8.20
CA LEU A 147 21.50 1.14 7.36
C LEU A 147 20.04 1.21 6.88
N GLY A 148 19.19 0.26 7.27
CA GLY A 148 17.82 0.21 6.77
C GLY A 148 17.70 -0.43 5.39
N LEU A 149 18.68 -1.22 4.96
CA LEU A 149 18.68 -1.97 3.70
C LEU A 149 18.35 -3.44 3.97
N ARG A 150 17.82 -4.14 2.98
CA ARG A 150 17.54 -5.57 3.14
C ARG A 150 18.82 -6.39 3.01
N GLY A 151 19.09 -7.26 3.97
CA GLY A 151 20.24 -8.18 3.93
C GLY A 151 21.15 -8.08 5.15
N PRO A 152 22.43 -8.48 5.02
CA PRO A 152 23.41 -8.39 6.11
C PRO A 152 23.84 -6.94 6.39
N ASP A 153 24.52 -6.73 7.53
CA ASP A 153 25.12 -5.44 7.88
C ASP A 153 26.17 -5.01 6.86
N VAL A 154 26.18 -3.70 6.59
CA VAL A 154 27.01 -3.06 5.57
C VAL A 154 27.95 -2.09 6.25
N SER A 155 29.25 -2.21 5.94
CA SER A 155 30.28 -1.26 6.36
C SER A 155 30.27 -0.01 5.49
N LEU A 156 30.75 1.13 5.99
CA LEU A 156 30.80 2.37 5.20
C LEU A 156 31.90 2.30 4.12
N ALA A 157 31.91 3.26 3.19
CA ALA A 157 32.87 3.33 2.07
C ALA A 157 34.34 3.14 2.49
N GLY A 158 34.79 3.86 3.52
CA GLY A 158 36.18 3.82 3.98
C GLY A 158 36.66 2.48 4.53
N ASP A 159 35.74 1.53 4.76
CA ASP A 159 36.03 0.25 5.44
C ASP A 159 36.03 -0.95 4.48
N SER A 160 35.82 -0.75 3.17
CA SER A 160 35.69 -1.84 2.19
C SER A 160 36.40 -1.54 0.87
N ALA A 161 37.07 -2.56 0.33
CA ALA A 161 37.64 -2.55 -1.03
C ALA A 161 36.72 -3.25 -2.06
N ALA A 162 35.47 -3.55 -1.69
CA ALA A 162 34.52 -4.24 -2.56
C ALA A 162 34.01 -3.34 -3.68
N TYR A 163 33.78 -3.93 -4.87
CA TYR A 163 33.02 -3.27 -5.93
C TYR A 163 31.54 -3.25 -5.56
N ARG A 164 30.98 -2.08 -5.30
CA ARG A 164 29.65 -1.90 -4.72
C ARG A 164 28.58 -1.58 -5.74
N ILE A 165 27.52 -2.37 -5.71
CA ILE A 165 26.36 -2.21 -6.57
C ILE A 165 25.15 -1.86 -5.71
N LEU A 166 24.71 -0.59 -5.74
CA LEU A 166 23.51 -0.13 -5.05
C LEU A 166 22.26 -0.38 -5.91
N LEU A 167 21.36 -1.23 -5.43
CA LEU A 167 20.13 -1.60 -6.12
C LEU A 167 18.95 -0.82 -5.54
N LEU A 168 18.38 0.10 -6.34
CA LEU A 168 17.24 0.95 -5.98
C LEU A 168 15.97 0.48 -6.68
N GLY A 169 14.83 0.74 -6.06
CA GLY A 169 13.51 0.44 -6.59
C GLY A 169 12.53 0.07 -5.48
N ASP A 170 11.48 -0.63 -5.87
CA ASP A 170 10.31 -0.87 -5.04
C ASP A 170 10.37 -2.23 -4.30
N SER A 171 9.20 -2.83 -4.08
CA SER A 171 9.01 -4.13 -3.45
C SER A 171 9.59 -5.31 -4.23
N PHE A 172 9.73 -5.23 -5.55
CA PHE A 172 10.42 -6.26 -6.35
C PHE A 172 11.93 -6.21 -6.12
N THR A 173 12.51 -5.00 -6.06
CA THR A 173 13.91 -4.79 -5.64
C THR A 173 14.13 -5.27 -4.21
N MET A 174 13.22 -4.91 -3.31
CA MET A 174 13.25 -5.42 -1.94
C MET A 174 13.19 -6.95 -1.90
N GLY A 175 12.61 -7.62 -2.90
CA GLY A 175 12.51 -9.07 -3.00
C GLY A 175 11.37 -9.66 -2.18
N LYS A 176 10.24 -8.97 -2.14
CA LYS A 176 9.05 -9.43 -1.45
C LYS A 176 8.60 -10.79 -2.00
N GLY A 177 8.27 -11.72 -1.11
CA GLY A 177 7.87 -13.08 -1.47
C GLY A 177 8.99 -14.12 -1.42
N VAL A 178 10.23 -13.77 -1.13
CA VAL A 178 11.34 -14.72 -0.98
C VAL A 178 12.23 -14.42 0.22
N ALA A 179 12.93 -15.43 0.75
CA ALA A 179 13.92 -15.25 1.81
C ALA A 179 15.15 -14.45 1.34
N ASP A 180 15.91 -13.86 2.27
CA ASP A 180 17.00 -12.92 1.95
C ASP A 180 18.02 -13.48 0.93
N GLY A 181 18.44 -14.74 1.09
CA GLY A 181 19.37 -15.41 0.17
C GLY A 181 18.78 -15.83 -1.18
N ARG A 182 17.49 -15.57 -1.41
CA ARG A 182 16.77 -15.87 -2.66
C ARG A 182 16.31 -14.61 -3.39
N THR A 183 16.57 -13.42 -2.82
CA THR A 183 16.36 -12.15 -3.52
C THR A 183 17.28 -12.07 -4.73
N PHE A 184 16.86 -11.39 -5.80
CA PHE A 184 17.72 -11.27 -6.98
C PHE A 184 19.02 -10.53 -6.66
N ALA A 185 19.02 -9.64 -5.67
CA ALA A 185 20.22 -8.96 -5.19
C ALA A 185 21.27 -9.97 -4.67
N ALA A 186 20.87 -10.86 -3.76
CA ALA A 186 21.77 -11.88 -3.21
C ALA A 186 22.24 -12.88 -4.28
N LEU A 187 21.35 -13.24 -5.21
CA LEU A 187 21.68 -14.12 -6.34
C LEU A 187 22.62 -13.44 -7.33
N LEU A 188 22.44 -12.14 -7.60
CA LEU A 188 23.30 -11.32 -8.44
C LEU A 188 24.70 -11.23 -7.83
N GLN A 189 24.82 -10.93 -6.54
CA GLN A 189 26.11 -10.93 -5.84
C GLN A 189 26.83 -12.27 -5.99
N SER A 190 26.10 -13.37 -5.80
CA SER A 190 26.66 -14.72 -5.91
C SER A 190 27.10 -15.05 -7.33
N ALA A 191 26.36 -14.60 -8.35
CA ALA A 191 26.71 -14.78 -9.75
C ALA A 191 27.94 -13.96 -10.15
N LEU A 192 27.97 -12.67 -9.79
CA LEU A 192 29.09 -11.78 -10.12
C LEU A 192 30.38 -12.22 -9.42
N ASN A 193 30.34 -12.61 -8.14
CA ASN A 193 31.54 -13.10 -7.45
C ASN A 193 32.09 -14.42 -8.02
N ARG A 194 31.28 -15.19 -8.74
CA ARG A 194 31.73 -16.43 -9.41
C ARG A 194 32.34 -16.14 -10.78
N GLU A 195 31.87 -15.10 -11.46
CA GLU A 195 32.11 -14.88 -12.90
C GLU A 195 32.93 -13.62 -13.22
N ALA A 196 33.11 -12.69 -12.27
CA ALA A 196 33.82 -11.44 -12.51
C ALA A 196 35.33 -11.66 -12.75
N PRO A 197 35.93 -10.93 -13.72
CA PRO A 197 37.36 -10.99 -13.97
C PRO A 197 38.22 -10.54 -12.78
N VAL A 198 39.33 -11.25 -12.58
CA VAL A 198 40.36 -11.03 -11.53
C VAL A 198 40.98 -9.61 -11.45
N PRO A 199 40.96 -8.73 -12.48
CA PRO A 199 41.50 -7.37 -12.34
C PRO A 199 40.63 -6.40 -11.51
N ILE A 200 39.34 -6.72 -11.27
CA ILE A 200 38.55 -5.98 -10.28
C ILE A 200 38.99 -6.52 -8.93
N ALA A 201 39.94 -5.84 -8.30
CA ALA A 201 40.55 -6.25 -7.04
C ALA A 201 39.53 -6.28 -5.89
N GLY A 202 38.68 -7.30 -5.81
CA GLY A 202 37.78 -7.48 -4.67
C GLY A 202 36.54 -8.34 -4.94
N THR A 203 35.84 -8.61 -3.85
CA THR A 203 34.48 -9.17 -3.85
C THR A 203 33.50 -8.11 -4.35
N VAL A 204 32.53 -8.50 -5.18
CA VAL A 204 31.35 -7.68 -5.49
C VAL A 204 30.40 -7.73 -4.29
N GLU A 205 29.93 -6.56 -3.87
CA GLU A 205 28.94 -6.39 -2.80
C GLU A 205 27.67 -5.72 -3.39
N THR A 206 26.53 -6.41 -3.33
CA THR A 206 25.24 -5.83 -3.74
C THR A 206 24.51 -5.29 -2.52
N LEU A 207 24.06 -4.03 -2.61
CA LEU A 207 23.37 -3.32 -1.54
C LEU A 207 21.90 -3.19 -1.93
N ASN A 208 21.03 -4.03 -1.36
CA ASN A 208 19.60 -4.03 -1.67
C ASN A 208 18.87 -2.91 -0.93
N ALA A 209 18.73 -1.77 -1.60
CA ALA A 209 18.04 -0.59 -1.11
C ALA A 209 16.56 -0.53 -1.53
N GLY A 210 16.02 -1.60 -2.12
CA GLY A 210 14.61 -1.68 -2.50
C GLY A 210 13.68 -1.51 -1.30
N THR A 211 12.64 -0.69 -1.47
CA THR A 211 11.66 -0.41 -0.40
C THR A 211 10.26 -0.41 -1.00
N ASP A 212 9.32 -1.11 -0.37
CA ASP A 212 7.91 -1.16 -0.82
C ASP A 212 7.41 0.21 -1.31
N SER A 213 6.79 0.27 -2.49
CA SER A 213 6.20 1.48 -3.08
C SER A 213 7.14 2.64 -3.45
N TYR A 214 8.45 2.41 -3.49
CA TYR A 214 9.37 3.45 -3.92
C TYR A 214 9.30 3.71 -5.44
N ALA A 215 8.69 4.83 -5.81
CA ALA A 215 8.85 5.43 -7.13
C ALA A 215 10.23 6.12 -7.29
N PRO A 216 10.65 6.48 -8.52
CA PRO A 216 11.94 7.12 -8.79
C PRO A 216 12.25 8.34 -7.93
N VAL A 217 11.26 9.16 -7.58
CA VAL A 217 11.46 10.31 -6.67
C VAL A 217 11.96 9.88 -5.29
N LEU A 218 11.45 8.79 -4.73
CA LEU A 218 11.89 8.29 -3.43
C LEU A 218 13.24 7.60 -3.53
N SER A 219 13.47 6.85 -4.60
CA SER A 219 14.77 6.25 -4.92
C SER A 219 15.87 7.32 -5.10
N LEU A 220 15.57 8.47 -5.72
CA LEU A 220 16.48 9.61 -5.83
C LEU A 220 16.86 10.17 -4.45
N LEU A 221 15.88 10.34 -3.57
CA LEU A 221 16.12 10.85 -2.21
C LEU A 221 16.95 9.86 -1.40
N GLN A 222 16.66 8.56 -1.51
CA GLN A 222 17.48 7.52 -0.88
C GLN A 222 18.90 7.47 -1.46
N LEU A 223 19.08 7.64 -2.77
CA LEU A 223 20.39 7.72 -3.41
C LEU A 223 21.21 8.90 -2.87
N ARG A 224 20.61 10.07 -2.70
CA ARG A 224 21.28 11.26 -2.13
C ARG A 224 21.72 11.06 -0.68
N GLU A 225 20.97 10.28 0.10
CA GLU A 225 21.31 9.92 1.48
C GLU A 225 22.44 8.87 1.53
N LEU A 226 22.33 7.81 0.72
CA LEU A 226 23.23 6.65 0.79
C LEU A 226 24.49 6.78 -0.05
N GLY A 227 24.43 7.48 -1.18
CA GLY A 227 25.54 7.64 -2.12
C GLY A 227 26.83 8.13 -1.47
N PRO A 228 26.80 9.24 -0.70
CA PRO A 228 27.99 9.73 0.00
C PRO A 228 28.53 8.80 1.09
N LEU A 229 27.66 7.98 1.69
CA LEU A 229 28.02 7.07 2.79
C LEU A 229 28.64 5.75 2.29
N LEU A 230 28.13 5.26 1.17
CA LEU A 230 28.45 3.93 0.63
C LEU A 230 29.42 3.98 -0.54
N GLN A 231 29.48 5.12 -1.25
CA GLN A 231 30.25 5.35 -2.47
C GLN A 231 30.16 4.16 -3.46
N PRO A 232 28.95 3.79 -3.93
CA PRO A 232 28.80 2.66 -4.85
C PRO A 232 29.48 2.95 -6.19
N ASP A 233 30.14 1.96 -6.75
CA ASP A 233 30.71 2.03 -8.10
C ASP A 233 29.62 1.99 -9.18
N LEU A 234 28.51 1.29 -8.91
CA LEU A 234 27.36 1.17 -9.79
C LEU A 234 26.06 1.37 -9.02
N VAL A 235 25.20 2.24 -9.54
CA VAL A 235 23.81 2.39 -9.10
C VAL A 235 22.89 1.80 -10.15
N VAL A 236 22.02 0.88 -9.73
CA VAL A 236 20.99 0.28 -10.58
C VAL A 236 19.63 0.75 -10.11
N LEU A 237 18.87 1.44 -10.97
CA LEU A 237 17.45 1.68 -10.74
C LEU A 237 16.64 0.59 -11.44
N ASN A 238 15.88 -0.17 -10.68
CA ASN A 238 14.94 -1.15 -11.18
C ASN A 238 13.54 -0.51 -11.25
N PHE A 239 13.22 0.06 -12.41
CA PHE A 239 12.01 0.82 -12.68
C PHE A 239 10.80 -0.09 -12.89
N ASP A 240 9.77 0.14 -12.08
CA ASP A 240 8.55 -0.66 -12.05
C ASP A 240 7.42 -0.02 -12.86
N MET A 241 6.48 -0.83 -13.36
CA MET A 241 5.31 -0.33 -14.08
C MET A 241 4.40 0.52 -13.18
N SER A 242 4.32 0.23 -11.88
CA SER A 242 3.52 1.01 -10.95
C SER A 242 4.07 2.43 -10.70
N ASP A 243 5.35 2.67 -11.02
CA ASP A 243 6.04 3.93 -10.77
C ASP A 243 5.40 5.11 -11.49
N LEU A 244 4.81 4.90 -12.68
CA LEU A 244 4.23 6.00 -13.48
C LEU A 244 3.19 6.80 -12.68
N LEU A 245 2.30 6.10 -11.96
CA LEU A 245 1.31 6.76 -11.11
C LEU A 245 1.87 7.10 -9.73
N GLN A 246 2.69 6.22 -9.14
CA GLN A 246 3.22 6.43 -7.80
C GLN A 246 4.11 7.69 -7.74
N GLU A 247 4.92 7.93 -8.77
CA GLU A 247 5.73 9.13 -8.93
C GLU A 247 4.87 10.40 -8.86
N THR A 248 3.74 10.41 -9.58
CA THR A 248 2.79 11.52 -9.54
C THR A 248 2.20 11.70 -8.14
N ALA A 249 1.83 10.60 -7.46
CA ALA A 249 1.25 10.63 -6.12
C ALA A 249 2.23 11.17 -5.07
N TYR A 250 3.51 10.78 -5.14
CA TYR A 250 4.55 11.26 -4.24
C TYR A 250 4.96 12.70 -4.53
N ARG A 251 5.10 13.09 -5.81
CA ARG A 251 5.43 14.47 -6.17
C ARG A 251 4.37 15.48 -5.74
N ARG A 252 3.10 15.09 -5.62
CA ARG A 252 2.05 15.94 -5.02
C ARG A 252 2.30 16.28 -3.55
N LYS A 253 3.10 15.47 -2.85
CA LYS A 253 3.52 15.70 -1.46
C LYS A 253 4.93 16.27 -1.36
N ALA A 254 5.64 16.42 -2.47
CA ALA A 254 7.03 16.84 -2.44
C ALA A 254 7.18 18.29 -1.95
N VAL A 255 8.22 18.51 -1.16
CA VAL A 255 8.76 19.82 -0.83
C VAL A 255 9.88 20.08 -1.83
N PHE A 256 9.75 21.18 -2.56
CA PHE A 256 10.73 21.62 -3.54
C PHE A 256 11.68 22.64 -2.90
N GLY A 257 12.97 22.48 -3.16
CA GLY A 257 14.03 23.40 -2.81
C GLY A 257 14.31 24.41 -3.93
N PRO A 258 15.46 25.09 -3.88
CA PRO A 258 15.90 25.97 -4.96
C PRO A 258 15.94 25.24 -6.32
N ASN A 259 15.69 25.99 -7.39
CA ASN A 259 15.68 25.50 -8.79
C ASN A 259 14.69 24.35 -9.05
N ASP A 260 13.56 24.33 -8.33
CA ASP A 260 12.54 23.28 -8.41
C ASP A 260 13.08 21.85 -8.17
N SER A 261 14.21 21.74 -7.48
CA SER A 261 14.76 20.44 -7.09
C SER A 261 13.94 19.82 -5.97
N ILE A 262 13.63 18.53 -6.08
CA ILE A 262 12.91 17.82 -5.00
C ILE A 262 13.83 17.72 -3.79
N ALA A 263 13.44 18.41 -2.71
CA ALA A 263 14.20 18.42 -1.46
C ALA A 263 13.76 17.28 -0.54
N ALA A 264 12.45 17.01 -0.43
CA ALA A 264 11.91 15.93 0.38
C ALA A 264 10.52 15.52 -0.09
N VAL A 265 10.07 14.33 0.28
CA VAL A 265 8.67 13.90 0.24
C VAL A 265 8.30 13.49 1.67
N PRO A 266 7.77 14.38 2.51
CA PRO A 266 7.50 14.06 3.91
C PRO A 266 6.44 12.96 4.06
N GLY A 267 6.80 11.97 4.86
CA GLY A 267 5.88 11.01 5.43
C GLY A 267 5.20 11.57 6.66
N GLU A 268 3.95 11.23 6.89
CA GLU A 268 3.30 11.52 8.16
C GLU A 268 3.55 10.37 9.15
N PRO A 269 4.26 10.59 10.27
CA PRO A 269 4.34 9.60 11.34
C PRO A 269 2.95 9.18 11.79
N ARG A 270 2.74 7.88 12.04
CA ARG A 270 1.49 7.38 12.65
C ARG A 270 1.12 8.18 13.91
N ALA A 271 2.11 8.67 14.66
CA ALA A 271 1.96 9.45 15.89
C ALA A 271 1.72 10.96 15.69
N GLN A 272 2.03 11.54 14.51
CA GLN A 272 1.90 12.99 14.24
C GLN A 272 0.68 13.34 13.38
N LYS A 273 -0.25 12.41 13.16
CA LYS A 273 -1.58 12.79 12.70
C LYS A 273 -2.13 13.80 13.72
N LYS A 274 -2.44 15.03 13.25
CA LYS A 274 -3.14 16.09 14.02
C LYS A 274 -4.13 15.45 15.00
N PRO A 275 -4.28 15.94 16.25
CA PRO A 275 -5.06 15.30 17.30
C PRO A 275 -6.34 14.72 16.69
N VAL A 276 -6.35 13.40 16.59
CA VAL A 276 -7.37 12.69 15.82
C VAL A 276 -8.69 12.96 16.52
N SER A 277 -9.70 13.42 15.78
CA SER A 277 -11.04 13.50 16.34
C SER A 277 -11.42 12.13 16.91
N ARG A 278 -12.17 12.08 18.02
CA ARG A 278 -12.57 10.81 18.67
C ARG A 278 -13.13 9.78 17.67
N LEU A 279 -13.82 10.26 16.64
CA LEU A 279 -14.34 9.47 15.52
C LEU A 279 -13.24 8.75 14.71
N ARG A 280 -12.11 9.41 14.43
CA ARG A 280 -10.99 8.79 13.71
C ARG A 280 -10.22 7.79 14.58
N SER A 281 -10.07 8.06 15.87
CA SER A 281 -9.47 7.08 16.81
C SER A 281 -10.33 5.83 16.93
N LEU A 282 -11.65 6.00 17.03
CA LEU A 282 -12.61 4.90 16.97
C LEU A 282 -12.50 4.13 15.63
N ARG A 283 -12.43 4.86 14.51
CA ARG A 283 -12.25 4.22 13.19
C ARG A 283 -10.98 3.37 13.12
N HIS A 284 -9.88 3.88 13.65
CA HIS A 284 -8.61 3.14 13.65
C HIS A 284 -8.70 1.87 14.50
N TRP A 285 -9.31 1.97 15.69
CA TRP A 285 -9.56 0.82 16.55
C TRP A 285 -10.44 -0.22 15.85
N ILE A 286 -11.50 0.21 15.16
CA ILE A 286 -12.34 -0.67 14.33
C ILE A 286 -11.49 -1.35 13.24
N ASP A 287 -10.67 -0.60 12.50
CA ASP A 287 -9.84 -1.16 11.42
C ASP A 287 -8.83 -2.21 11.93
N GLN A 288 -8.43 -2.14 13.20
CA GLN A 288 -7.47 -3.05 13.86
C GLN A 288 -8.13 -4.25 14.56
N HIS A 289 -9.37 -4.11 15.02
CA HIS A 289 -10.00 -5.10 15.90
C HIS A 289 -11.28 -5.72 15.35
N LEU A 290 -11.96 -5.08 14.39
CA LEU A 290 -13.25 -5.51 13.85
C LEU A 290 -13.17 -5.74 12.33
N PHE A 291 -13.11 -7.01 11.91
CA PHE A 291 -12.97 -7.41 10.51
C PHE A 291 -14.20 -7.10 9.62
N LEU A 292 -15.38 -7.57 10.00
CA LEU A 292 -16.65 -7.41 9.28
C LEU A 292 -17.06 -5.94 9.23
N THR A 293 -16.95 -5.24 10.37
CA THR A 293 -17.23 -3.79 10.42
C THR A 293 -16.26 -3.01 9.53
N ARG A 294 -14.96 -3.36 9.51
CA ARG A 294 -14.00 -2.77 8.57
C ARG A 294 -14.39 -3.01 7.11
N MET A 295 -14.79 -4.23 6.75
CA MET A 295 -15.22 -4.57 5.38
C MET A 295 -16.42 -3.76 4.93
N LEU A 296 -17.47 -3.68 5.75
CA LEU A 296 -18.64 -2.86 5.49
C LEU A 296 -18.26 -1.40 5.28
N LEU A 297 -17.42 -0.85 6.16
CA LEU A 297 -17.00 0.53 6.06
C LEU A 297 -16.13 0.83 4.83
N VAL A 298 -15.29 -0.10 4.38
CA VAL A 298 -14.53 0.03 3.12
C VAL A 298 -15.47 -0.01 1.92
N TYR A 299 -16.46 -0.91 1.95
CA TYR A 299 -17.49 -0.99 0.91
C TYR A 299 -18.32 0.30 0.81
N PHE A 300 -18.71 0.87 1.95
CA PHE A 300 -19.37 2.18 1.99
C PHE A 300 -18.49 3.33 1.48
N ASP A 301 -17.19 3.33 1.81
CA ASP A 301 -16.26 4.34 1.31
C ASP A 301 -16.14 4.30 -0.22
N LYS A 302 -16.15 3.09 -0.80
CA LYS A 302 -16.17 2.88 -2.26
C LYS A 302 -17.46 3.38 -2.93
N LEU A 303 -18.60 3.29 -2.26
CA LEU A 303 -19.90 3.72 -2.79
C LEU A 303 -20.11 5.24 -2.73
N THR A 304 -19.38 5.94 -1.86
CA THR A 304 -19.69 7.34 -1.51
C THR A 304 -18.62 8.34 -1.95
N ARG A 305 -17.43 7.88 -2.33
CA ARG A 305 -16.35 8.73 -2.84
C ARG A 305 -16.08 8.44 -4.31
N GLU A 306 -16.01 9.49 -5.13
CA GLU A 306 -15.21 9.42 -6.36
C GLU A 306 -13.72 9.39 -5.93
N PRO A 307 -12.98 8.30 -6.18
CA PRO A 307 -11.62 8.20 -5.70
C PRO A 307 -10.70 9.13 -6.52
N ASP A 308 -10.02 10.08 -5.87
CA ASP A 308 -8.83 10.71 -6.47
C ASP A 308 -7.77 9.61 -6.63
N VAL A 309 -7.63 9.13 -7.86
CA VAL A 309 -6.76 8.03 -8.28
C VAL A 309 -5.30 8.25 -7.87
N TYR A 310 -4.90 9.50 -7.70
CA TYR A 310 -3.51 9.93 -7.53
C TYR A 310 -3.10 10.21 -6.09
N THR A 311 -3.87 9.73 -5.10
CA THR A 311 -3.43 9.79 -3.70
C THR A 311 -2.50 8.61 -3.40
N VAL A 312 -1.46 8.83 -2.57
CA VAL A 312 -0.54 7.74 -2.15
C VAL A 312 -1.32 6.52 -1.64
N ARG A 313 -2.41 6.71 -0.88
CA ARG A 313 -3.25 5.60 -0.41
C ARG A 313 -3.86 4.80 -1.57
N ASN A 314 -4.35 5.46 -2.62
CA ASN A 314 -5.02 4.79 -3.74
C ASN A 314 -4.01 4.19 -4.73
N THR A 315 -2.80 4.76 -4.85
CA THR A 315 -1.77 4.26 -5.77
C THR A 315 -0.86 3.20 -5.14
N VAL A 316 -0.78 3.16 -3.80
CA VAL A 316 0.13 2.27 -3.05
C VAL A 316 -0.62 1.23 -2.21
N THR A 317 -1.77 1.59 -1.61
CA THR A 317 -2.43 0.75 -0.59
C THR A 317 -3.68 0.04 -1.09
N LEU A 318 -4.33 0.53 -2.14
CA LEU A 318 -5.54 -0.08 -2.70
C LEU A 318 -5.28 -0.63 -4.09
N ALA A 319 -5.93 -1.75 -4.44
CA ALA A 319 -5.96 -2.22 -5.80
C ALA A 319 -6.65 -1.17 -6.68
N ASN A 320 -5.87 -0.55 -7.56
CA ASN A 320 -6.28 0.55 -8.41
C ASN A 320 -6.02 0.16 -9.87
N PRO A 321 -7.07 -0.10 -10.67
CA PRO A 321 -6.92 -0.48 -12.07
C PRO A 321 -6.13 0.53 -12.91
N ASP A 322 -6.19 1.82 -12.56
CA ASP A 322 -5.44 2.84 -13.30
C ASP A 322 -3.92 2.71 -13.15
N LEU A 323 -3.44 2.02 -12.10
CA LEU A 323 -2.02 1.80 -11.83
C LEU A 323 -1.30 1.16 -13.02
N LEU A 324 -1.91 0.13 -13.60
CA LEU A 324 -1.33 -0.64 -14.71
C LEU A 324 -2.02 -0.36 -16.04
N LYS A 325 -3.00 0.55 -16.08
CA LYS A 325 -3.80 0.82 -17.28
C LYS A 325 -2.93 1.23 -18.47
N HIS A 326 -1.89 2.02 -18.25
CA HIS A 326 -0.91 2.45 -19.26
C HIS A 326 -0.12 1.29 -19.92
N THR A 327 -0.16 0.09 -19.34
CA THR A 327 0.42 -1.13 -19.92
C THR A 327 -0.55 -1.87 -20.85
N LEU A 328 -1.75 -1.34 -21.08
CA LEU A 328 -2.82 -1.97 -21.85
C LEU A 328 -3.14 -1.17 -23.12
N GLN A 329 -3.53 -1.86 -24.18
CA GLN A 329 -3.89 -1.23 -25.46
C GLN A 329 -5.12 -0.31 -25.35
N CYS A 330 -6.00 -0.56 -24.38
CA CYS A 330 -7.19 0.23 -24.15
C CYS A 330 -6.92 1.60 -23.51
N ASP A 331 -5.69 1.89 -23.08
CA ASP A 331 -5.35 3.23 -22.57
C ASP A 331 -5.07 4.20 -23.70
N THR A 332 -6.02 5.12 -23.91
CA THR A 332 -5.94 6.21 -24.88
C THR A 332 -5.62 7.55 -24.23
N ALA A 333 -5.36 7.58 -22.92
CA ALA A 333 -5.05 8.80 -22.20
C ALA A 333 -3.65 9.33 -22.56
N ASP A 334 -3.50 10.66 -22.60
CA ASP A 334 -2.18 11.27 -22.67
C ASP A 334 -1.47 11.15 -21.31
N ARG A 335 -0.33 10.47 -21.33
CA ARG A 335 0.51 10.17 -20.16
C ARG A 335 1.80 11.00 -20.12
N SER A 336 1.99 11.93 -21.08
CA SER A 336 3.22 12.72 -21.24
C SER A 336 3.65 13.44 -19.96
N ALA A 337 2.72 14.07 -19.24
CA ALA A 337 3.01 14.76 -17.98
C ALA A 337 3.42 13.81 -16.83
N GLN A 338 3.01 12.55 -16.89
CA GLN A 338 3.38 11.54 -15.89
C GLN A 338 4.77 10.98 -16.20
N TRP A 339 5.03 10.68 -17.48
CA TRP A 339 6.35 10.29 -17.98
C TRP A 339 7.39 11.37 -17.73
N GLY A 340 7.07 12.64 -18.00
CA GLY A 340 7.97 13.76 -17.74
C GLY A 340 8.44 13.83 -16.27
N LYS A 341 7.57 13.51 -15.31
CA LYS A 341 7.94 13.45 -13.88
C LYS A 341 8.86 12.28 -13.55
N VAL A 342 8.54 11.10 -14.07
CA VAL A 342 9.39 9.90 -13.90
C VAL A 342 10.79 10.17 -14.45
N PHE A 343 10.85 10.65 -15.69
CA PHE A 343 12.10 10.93 -16.40
C PHE A 343 12.92 12.05 -15.75
N ASP A 344 12.27 13.06 -15.18
CA ASP A 344 12.95 14.10 -14.39
C ASP A 344 13.66 13.51 -13.14
N SER A 345 13.01 12.59 -12.43
CA SER A 345 13.64 11.88 -11.30
C SER A 345 14.80 11.01 -11.75
N ILE A 346 14.63 10.21 -12.82
CA ILE A 346 15.69 9.34 -13.34
C ILE A 346 16.89 10.15 -13.85
N ARG A 347 16.65 11.24 -14.58
CA ARG A 347 17.70 12.17 -15.02
C ARG A 347 18.45 12.79 -13.85
N SER A 348 17.75 13.14 -12.78
CA SER A 348 18.36 13.64 -11.54
C SER A 348 19.23 12.60 -10.86
N MET A 349 18.84 11.32 -10.89
CA MET A 349 19.65 10.21 -10.38
C MET A 349 20.91 10.02 -11.23
N LYS A 350 20.77 9.98 -12.56
CA LYS A 350 21.91 9.89 -13.50
C LYS A 350 22.90 11.03 -13.28
N ARG A 351 22.41 12.27 -13.20
CA ARG A 351 23.25 13.45 -12.93
C ARG A 351 23.99 13.33 -11.61
N PHE A 352 23.29 12.93 -10.54
CA PHE A 352 23.92 12.72 -9.24
C PHE A 352 25.02 11.65 -9.32
N CYS A 353 24.80 10.56 -10.04
CA CYS A 353 25.81 9.52 -10.25
C CYS A 353 27.03 10.09 -11.00
N ASP A 354 26.81 10.80 -12.11
CA ASP A 354 27.87 11.40 -12.92
C ASP A 354 28.73 12.40 -12.12
N GLU A 355 28.08 13.28 -11.36
CA GLU A 355 28.74 14.28 -10.50
C GLU A 355 29.58 13.65 -9.38
N ASN A 356 29.27 12.41 -9.00
CA ASN A 356 29.96 11.69 -7.93
C ASN A 356 30.80 10.50 -8.44
N GLY A 357 31.02 10.40 -9.76
CA GLY A 357 31.86 9.35 -10.36
C GLY A 357 31.29 7.93 -10.25
N MET A 358 29.97 7.79 -10.12
CA MET A 358 29.26 6.51 -10.03
C MET A 358 28.70 6.12 -11.40
N ALA A 359 28.80 4.85 -11.78
CA ALA A 359 28.09 4.35 -12.95
C ALA A 359 26.59 4.25 -12.68
N PHE A 360 25.75 4.42 -13.71
CA PHE A 360 24.30 4.31 -13.59
C PHE A 360 23.72 3.37 -14.65
N LEU A 361 22.89 2.44 -14.20
CA LEU A 361 22.14 1.49 -15.04
C LEU A 361 20.64 1.62 -14.73
N LEU A 362 19.85 1.93 -15.75
CA LEU A 362 18.39 1.82 -15.69
C LEU A 362 17.97 0.42 -16.12
N THR A 363 17.09 -0.21 -15.37
CA THR A 363 16.52 -1.52 -15.71
C THR A 363 15.01 -1.50 -15.58
N THR A 364 14.32 -2.31 -16.37
CA THR A 364 12.87 -2.51 -16.23
C THR A 364 12.47 -3.94 -16.56
N TYR A 365 11.32 -4.36 -16.06
CA TYR A 365 10.82 -5.72 -16.11
C TYR A 365 9.28 -5.73 -16.21
N PRO A 366 8.68 -6.81 -16.75
CA PRO A 366 7.23 -6.91 -16.89
C PRO A 366 6.55 -7.21 -15.55
N TRP A 367 5.26 -6.96 -15.46
CA TRP A 367 4.38 -7.65 -14.51
C TRP A 367 3.81 -8.94 -15.13
N GLY A 368 3.26 -9.84 -14.31
CA GLY A 368 2.79 -11.16 -14.77
C GLY A 368 1.82 -11.09 -15.96
N HIS A 369 0.92 -10.09 -16.00
CA HIS A 369 0.00 -9.90 -17.12
C HIS A 369 0.69 -9.55 -18.44
N GLN A 370 1.91 -9.02 -18.41
CA GLN A 370 2.72 -8.69 -19.59
C GLN A 370 3.65 -9.85 -20.02
N VAL A 371 3.66 -10.95 -19.26
CA VAL A 371 4.45 -12.17 -19.54
C VAL A 371 3.59 -13.25 -20.16
N GLY A 372 2.48 -13.62 -19.50
CA GLY A 372 1.61 -14.68 -19.98
C GLY A 372 0.38 -14.90 -19.11
N ASP A 373 -0.59 -15.66 -19.61
CA ASP A 373 -1.89 -15.82 -18.95
C ASP A 373 -1.85 -16.51 -17.60
N ALA A 374 -0.83 -17.33 -17.41
CA ALA A 374 -0.69 -18.12 -16.21
C ALA A 374 0.30 -17.52 -15.21
N GLU A 375 0.82 -16.31 -15.48
CA GLU A 375 1.59 -15.52 -14.54
C GLU A 375 0.67 -14.50 -13.85
N TRP A 376 0.64 -14.52 -12.51
CA TRP A 376 -0.21 -13.63 -11.71
C TRP A 376 -1.71 -13.77 -12.01
N ALA A 377 -2.18 -15.00 -12.25
CA ALA A 377 -3.47 -15.29 -12.85
C ALA A 377 -4.69 -14.83 -12.03
N GLU A 378 -4.64 -14.96 -10.70
CA GLU A 378 -5.77 -14.62 -9.81
C GLU A 378 -5.68 -13.18 -9.33
N GLY A 379 -4.50 -12.74 -8.92
CA GLY A 379 -4.25 -11.39 -8.39
C GLY A 379 -4.50 -10.28 -9.40
N ARG A 380 -4.15 -10.52 -10.67
CA ARG A 380 -4.29 -9.52 -11.76
C ARG A 380 -5.73 -9.08 -12.02
N ARG A 381 -6.74 -9.88 -11.62
CA ARG A 381 -8.17 -9.60 -11.88
C ARG A 381 -8.68 -8.31 -11.23
N HIS A 382 -7.97 -7.80 -10.22
CA HIS A 382 -8.30 -6.52 -9.57
C HIS A 382 -7.74 -5.30 -10.32
N PHE A 383 -6.81 -5.51 -11.25
CA PHE A 383 -6.08 -4.44 -11.94
C PHE A 383 -6.33 -4.47 -13.45
N ILE A 384 -6.43 -5.67 -14.03
CA ILE A 384 -6.47 -5.90 -15.46
C ILE A 384 -7.84 -6.50 -15.83
N PRO A 385 -8.60 -5.85 -16.73
CA PRO A 385 -9.81 -6.45 -17.29
C PRO A 385 -9.49 -7.77 -18.00
N ARG A 386 -10.39 -8.76 -17.93
CA ARG A 386 -10.14 -10.13 -18.44
C ARG A 386 -9.73 -10.18 -19.92
N ASP A 387 -10.31 -9.31 -20.75
CA ASP A 387 -10.10 -9.29 -22.20
C ASP A 387 -9.15 -8.16 -22.63
N ALA A 388 -8.41 -7.56 -21.70
CA ALA A 388 -7.50 -6.48 -22.01
C ALA A 388 -6.24 -7.00 -22.71
N ALA A 389 -5.94 -6.44 -23.88
CA ALA A 389 -4.68 -6.69 -24.58
C ALA A 389 -3.55 -5.84 -23.99
N VAL A 390 -2.37 -6.43 -23.85
CA VAL A 390 -1.14 -5.77 -23.38
C VAL A 390 -0.56 -4.86 -24.46
N SER A 391 0.04 -3.75 -24.06
CA SER A 391 0.77 -2.81 -24.90
C SER A 391 2.24 -2.70 -24.48
N ASP A 392 3.12 -2.61 -25.48
CA ASP A 392 4.56 -2.38 -25.28
C ASP A 392 4.94 -0.90 -25.27
N ARG A 393 3.97 0.02 -25.46
CA ARG A 393 4.18 1.48 -25.49
C ARG A 393 4.99 1.99 -24.30
N THR A 394 4.75 1.42 -23.13
CA THR A 394 5.47 1.78 -21.89
C THR A 394 6.97 1.48 -22.00
N ILE A 395 7.33 0.32 -22.57
CA ILE A 395 8.73 -0.11 -22.73
C ILE A 395 9.41 0.76 -23.80
N GLU A 396 8.69 1.05 -24.89
CA GLU A 396 9.16 1.90 -25.98
C GLU A 396 9.46 3.33 -25.50
N GLU A 397 8.60 3.89 -24.65
CA GLU A 397 8.77 5.21 -24.04
C GLU A 397 10.02 5.25 -23.15
N ILE A 398 10.19 4.24 -22.28
CA ILE A 398 11.37 4.13 -21.40
C ILE A 398 12.66 3.95 -22.22
N ALA A 399 12.63 3.10 -23.25
CA ALA A 399 13.78 2.84 -24.12
C ALA A 399 14.18 4.10 -24.89
N SER A 400 13.20 4.83 -25.43
CA SER A 400 13.40 6.09 -26.14
C SER A 400 13.98 7.16 -25.23
N PHE A 401 13.45 7.30 -24.01
CA PHE A 401 14.03 8.18 -22.98
C PHE A 401 15.48 7.81 -22.66
N ALA A 402 15.75 6.54 -22.37
CA ALA A 402 17.09 6.10 -22.00
C ALA A 402 18.10 6.34 -23.14
N GLN A 403 17.70 6.12 -24.39
CA GLN A 403 18.52 6.43 -25.56
C GLN A 403 18.80 7.94 -25.68
N ASN A 404 17.76 8.77 -25.59
CA ASN A 404 17.87 10.22 -25.73
C ASN A 404 18.74 10.86 -24.63
N ASP A 405 18.65 10.36 -23.41
CA ASP A 405 19.41 10.84 -22.25
C ASP A 405 20.76 10.09 -22.08
N SER A 406 21.16 9.23 -23.03
CA SER A 406 22.41 8.44 -22.99
C SER A 406 22.57 7.63 -21.68
N ILE A 407 21.46 7.05 -21.21
CA ILE A 407 21.39 6.19 -20.04
C ILE A 407 21.52 4.74 -20.49
N ARG A 408 22.45 4.00 -19.89
CA ARG A 408 22.54 2.54 -20.11
C ARG A 408 21.26 1.89 -19.61
N PHE A 409 20.65 1.06 -20.46
CA PHE A 409 19.33 0.48 -20.22
C PHE A 409 19.32 -1.02 -20.44
N LEU A 410 18.82 -1.77 -19.45
CA LEU A 410 18.50 -3.20 -19.57
C LEU A 410 16.99 -3.39 -19.58
N ASN A 411 16.48 -3.87 -20.72
CA ASN A 411 15.10 -4.30 -20.86
C ASN A 411 14.99 -5.82 -20.58
N ALA A 412 14.40 -6.21 -19.45
CA ALA A 412 14.25 -7.62 -19.09
C ALA A 412 13.00 -8.29 -19.74
N PHE A 413 12.13 -7.54 -20.43
CA PHE A 413 10.91 -8.09 -21.02
C PHE A 413 11.13 -9.29 -21.95
N PRO A 414 12.11 -9.27 -22.88
CA PRO A 414 12.34 -10.41 -23.76
C PRO A 414 12.67 -11.69 -23.01
N ALA A 415 13.51 -11.61 -21.96
CA ALA A 415 13.89 -12.76 -21.15
C ALA A 415 12.70 -13.34 -20.37
N PHE A 416 11.88 -12.47 -19.78
CA PHE A 416 10.67 -12.90 -19.05
C PHE A 416 9.62 -13.54 -19.97
N ARG A 417 9.36 -12.95 -21.15
CA ARG A 417 8.37 -13.48 -22.11
C ARG A 417 8.80 -14.77 -22.80
N SER A 418 10.11 -14.97 -22.97
CA SER A 418 10.66 -16.19 -23.57
C SER A 418 11.01 -17.28 -22.55
N TYR A 419 10.75 -17.04 -21.26
CA TYR A 419 11.08 -17.99 -20.22
C TYR A 419 10.30 -19.30 -20.37
N ALA A 420 11.03 -20.39 -20.48
CA ALA A 420 10.50 -21.75 -20.66
C ALA A 420 10.90 -22.71 -19.52
N GLY A 421 11.39 -22.17 -18.39
CA GLY A 421 11.65 -23.00 -17.20
C GLY A 421 10.32 -23.38 -16.56
N GLY A 422 10.02 -24.66 -16.36
CA GLY A 422 8.69 -25.14 -15.92
C GLY A 422 8.17 -24.66 -14.55
N ARG A 423 8.75 -23.61 -13.93
CA ARG A 423 8.28 -22.95 -12.70
C ARG A 423 7.62 -21.62 -13.06
N ARG A 424 6.64 -21.16 -12.28
CA ARG A 424 6.06 -19.82 -12.45
C ARG A 424 7.07 -18.73 -12.10
N LEU A 425 7.06 -17.62 -12.83
CA LEU A 425 7.87 -16.44 -12.50
C LEU A 425 7.18 -15.55 -11.47
N TYR A 426 5.84 -15.56 -11.41
CA TYR A 426 5.00 -14.80 -10.46
C TYR A 426 4.13 -15.74 -9.62
N TYR A 427 3.76 -15.30 -8.41
CA TYR A 427 2.73 -15.99 -7.63
C TYR A 427 1.34 -15.82 -8.25
N ASP A 428 0.34 -16.61 -7.84
CA ASP A 428 -1.00 -16.57 -8.45
C ASP A 428 -1.80 -15.36 -7.96
N TYR A 429 -1.74 -15.05 -6.66
CA TYR A 429 -2.46 -13.92 -6.04
C TYR A 429 -1.56 -12.71 -5.81
N ASP A 430 -0.36 -12.93 -5.28
CA ASP A 430 0.61 -11.87 -5.04
C ASP A 430 1.32 -11.45 -6.34
N PRO A 431 1.50 -10.14 -6.61
CA PRO A 431 2.09 -9.66 -7.87
C PRO A 431 3.60 -9.86 -7.97
N HIS A 432 4.29 -10.28 -6.90
CA HIS A 432 5.75 -10.36 -6.88
C HIS A 432 6.28 -11.65 -7.50
N TRP A 433 7.58 -11.62 -7.79
CA TRP A 433 8.29 -12.77 -8.31
C TRP A 433 8.36 -13.93 -7.33
N THR A 434 8.22 -15.14 -7.87
CA THR A 434 8.64 -16.36 -7.17
C THR A 434 10.18 -16.42 -7.13
N PRO A 435 10.77 -17.42 -6.46
CA PRO A 435 12.21 -17.65 -6.57
C PRO A 435 12.71 -17.80 -8.02
N ALA A 436 11.89 -18.32 -8.95
CA ALA A 436 12.28 -18.44 -10.35
C ALA A 436 12.36 -17.07 -11.06
N GLY A 437 11.44 -16.15 -10.77
CA GLY A 437 11.49 -14.77 -11.27
C GLY A 437 12.72 -14.01 -10.76
N HIS A 438 13.05 -14.18 -9.48
CA HIS A 438 14.27 -13.63 -8.90
C HIS A 438 15.55 -14.19 -9.53
N GLU A 439 15.60 -15.49 -9.80
CA GLU A 439 16.73 -16.14 -10.46
C GLU A 439 16.91 -15.64 -11.90
N LEU A 440 15.81 -15.48 -12.65
CA LEU A 440 15.84 -14.95 -14.01
C LEU A 440 16.37 -13.51 -14.04
N MET A 441 15.81 -12.63 -13.20
CA MET A 441 16.26 -11.23 -13.13
C MET A 441 17.73 -11.11 -12.72
N ALA A 442 18.17 -11.90 -11.75
CA ALA A 442 19.57 -11.93 -11.33
C ALA A 442 20.50 -12.34 -12.48
N GLY A 443 20.11 -13.32 -13.30
CA GLY A 443 20.88 -13.77 -14.46
C GLY A 443 20.99 -12.71 -15.56
N GLU A 444 19.89 -12.02 -15.88
CA GLU A 444 19.89 -10.93 -16.87
C GLU A 444 20.75 -9.74 -16.42
N LEU A 445 20.63 -9.34 -15.14
CA LEU A 445 21.47 -8.30 -14.57
C LEU A 445 22.94 -8.71 -14.54
N ALA A 446 23.27 -9.94 -14.13
CA ALA A 446 24.64 -10.42 -14.06
C ALA A 446 25.29 -10.37 -15.45
N ARG A 447 24.62 -10.87 -16.48
CA ARG A 447 25.11 -10.81 -17.87
C ARG A 447 25.38 -9.38 -18.31
N SER A 448 24.41 -8.49 -18.12
CA SER A 448 24.54 -7.08 -18.50
C SER A 448 25.67 -6.37 -17.75
N ILE A 449 25.80 -6.63 -16.44
CA ILE A 449 26.84 -6.00 -15.61
C ILE A 449 28.23 -6.50 -15.99
N LEU A 450 28.40 -7.81 -16.17
CA LEU A 450 29.65 -8.40 -16.64
C LEU A 450 30.05 -7.83 -18.00
N GLU A 451 29.12 -7.76 -18.94
CA GLU A 451 29.39 -7.27 -20.31
C GLU A 451 29.76 -5.79 -20.37
N ASN A 452 29.05 -4.95 -19.62
CA ASN A 452 29.12 -3.51 -19.81
C ASN A 452 29.98 -2.78 -18.78
N PHE A 453 30.16 -3.34 -17.58
CA PHE A 453 30.80 -2.63 -16.46
C PHE A 453 32.01 -3.36 -15.89
N LEU A 454 32.07 -4.70 -16.00
CA LEU A 454 33.11 -5.51 -15.37
C LEU A 454 34.04 -6.26 -16.34
N ARG A 455 33.86 -6.12 -17.66
CA ARG A 455 34.78 -6.70 -18.65
C ARG A 455 36.11 -5.94 -18.68
N ALA A 456 37.21 -6.68 -18.79
CA ALA A 456 38.59 -6.19 -18.70
C ALA A 456 39.09 -5.39 -19.91
N ASP A 457 38.23 -5.10 -20.91
CA ASP A 457 38.64 -4.47 -22.17
C ASP A 457 37.99 -3.10 -22.37
N ALA A 458 38.72 -2.06 -21.97
CA ALA A 458 38.74 -0.76 -22.63
C ALA A 458 40.10 -0.10 -22.36
N GLY A 459 41.15 -0.72 -22.88
CA GLY A 459 42.40 -0.04 -23.21
C GLY A 459 42.26 0.78 -24.49
#